data_AF-A0A2W6ZVG5-F1
#
_entry.id   AF-A0A2W6ZVG5-F1
#
_cell.length_a   1.000
_cell.length_b   1.000
_cell.length_c   1.000
_cell.angle_alpha   90.00
_cell.angle_beta   90.00
_cell.angle_gamma   90.00
#
_symmetry.space_group_name_H-M   'P 1'
#
loop_
_entity.id
_entity.type
_entity.pdbx_description
1 polymer ?
#
loop_
_entity_poly.entity_id
_entity_poly.type
_entity_poly.pdbx_seq_one_letter_code
_entity_poly.pdbx_strand_id
1 'polypeptide(L)'
;MNLQFLTEEQAGELLQVSDRTLQRYRKDNTHLLGVHYQKLPGGGIRYIQPVLEDWMVNLHDPAAHQRAIEEFRKNLLSNPKRKRSHST
;
A
#
# COMPACT_ATOMS: atom_id res chain seq x y z
N MET A 1 -1.38 9.85 -9.12
CA MET A 1 -1.90 8.85 -8.18
C MET A 1 -2.61 9.57 -7.05
N ASN A 2 -3.84 9.19 -6.71
CA ASN A 2 -4.55 9.75 -5.56
C ASN A 2 -4.23 8.91 -4.32
N LEU A 3 -3.76 9.52 -3.24
CA LEU A 3 -3.39 8.82 -2.00
C LEU A 3 -4.53 8.95 -0.99
N GLN A 4 -5.47 8.00 -1.04
CA GLN A 4 -6.53 7.91 -0.04
C GLN A 4 -6.10 6.99 1.10
N PHE A 5 -6.29 7.47 2.33
CA PHE A 5 -5.97 6.73 3.55
C PHE A 5 -7.24 6.22 4.22
N LEU A 6 -7.24 4.95 4.61
CA LEU A 6 -8.37 4.28 5.24
C LEU A 6 -8.09 3.99 6.72
N THR A 7 -9.14 4.01 7.54
CA THR A 7 -9.12 3.44 8.89
C THR A 7 -9.03 1.91 8.82
N GLU A 8 -8.87 1.26 9.99
CA GLU A 8 -8.87 -0.21 10.06
C GLU A 8 -10.24 -0.79 9.65
N GLU A 9 -11.33 -0.17 10.13
CA GLU A 9 -12.70 -0.51 9.75
C GLU A 9 -12.92 -0.41 8.24
N GLN A 10 -12.58 0.73 7.63
CA GLN A 10 -12.73 0.94 6.18
C GLN A 10 -11.89 -0.04 5.35
N ALA A 11 -10.68 -0.39 5.82
CA ALA A 11 -9.86 -1.40 5.15
C ALA A 11 -10.45 -2.81 5.28
N GLY A 12 -11.10 -3.11 6.40
CA GLY A 12 -11.80 -4.37 6.63
C GLY A 12 -13.00 -4.52 5.71
N GLU A 13 -13.78 -3.45 5.56
CA GLU A 13 -14.89 -3.38 4.60
C GLU A 13 -14.40 -3.55 3.16
N LEU A 14 -13.36 -2.82 2.77
CA LEU A 14 -12.78 -2.89 1.41
C LEU A 14 -12.34 -4.32 1.05
N LEU A 15 -11.65 -4.99 1.97
CA LEU A 15 -11.10 -6.33 1.75
C LEU A 15 -12.06 -7.46 2.12
N GLN A 16 -13.24 -7.13 2.67
CA GLN A 16 -14.21 -8.08 3.22
C GLN A 16 -13.59 -9.05 4.23
N VAL A 17 -12.75 -8.51 5.12
CA VAL A 17 -12.10 -9.28 6.20
C VAL A 17 -12.27 -8.60 7.55
N SER A 18 -12.17 -9.38 8.62
CA SER A 18 -12.21 -8.84 9.98
C SER A 18 -10.95 -8.09 10.38
N ASP A 19 -11.06 -7.19 11.36
CA ASP A 19 -9.93 -6.51 12.01
C ASP A 19 -8.86 -7.49 12.51
N ARG A 20 -9.29 -8.65 13.02
CA ARG A 20 -8.38 -9.72 13.44
C ARG A 20 -7.54 -10.24 12.28
N THR A 21 -8.14 -10.34 11.09
CA THR A 21 -7.44 -10.75 9.86
C THR A 21 -6.46 -9.67 9.41
N LEU A 22 -6.86 -8.39 9.44
CA LEU A 22 -5.95 -7.28 9.17
C LEU A 22 -4.77 -7.22 10.15
N GLN A 23 -5.02 -7.51 11.43
CA GLN A 23 -3.96 -7.65 12.43
C GLN A 23 -3.02 -8.81 12.09
N ARG A 24 -3.56 -9.95 11.61
CA ARG A 24 -2.75 -11.08 11.16
C ARG A 24 -1.88 -10.69 9.95
N TYR A 25 -2.46 -10.05 8.92
CA TYR A 25 -1.72 -9.59 7.74
C TYR A 25 -0.58 -8.63 8.07
N ARG A 26 -0.74 -7.78 9.09
CA ARG A 26 0.36 -6.94 9.60
C ARG A 26 1.43 -7.75 10.34
N LYS A 27 1.04 -8.78 11.09
CA LYS A 27 1.96 -9.61 11.90
C LYS A 27 2.78 -10.59 11.06
N ASP A 28 2.19 -11.15 10.01
CA ASP A 28 2.84 -12.14 9.13
C ASP A 28 3.57 -11.51 7.93
N ASN A 29 3.59 -10.17 7.83
CA ASN A 29 4.16 -9.39 6.73
C ASN A 29 3.45 -9.55 5.38
N THR A 30 2.21 -10.06 5.34
CA THR A 30 1.36 -9.99 4.14
C THR A 30 1.08 -8.52 3.76
N HIS A 31 0.80 -7.68 4.76
CA HIS A 31 0.73 -6.24 4.62
C HIS A 31 1.98 -5.60 5.23
N LEU A 32 2.69 -4.80 4.43
CA LEU A 32 3.98 -4.23 4.80
C LEU A 32 3.84 -2.79 5.30
N LEU A 33 4.58 -2.45 6.35
CA LEU A 33 4.68 -1.09 6.88
C LEU A 33 5.33 -0.17 5.83
N GLY A 34 4.72 1.00 5.61
CA GLY A 34 5.15 1.97 4.60
C GLY A 34 4.75 1.61 3.17
N VAL A 35 3.99 0.51 2.97
CA VAL A 35 3.49 0.07 1.66
C VAL A 35 1.96 -0.06 1.71
N HIS A 36 1.45 -1.00 2.51
CA HIS A 36 0.01 -1.21 2.65
C HIS A 36 -0.59 -0.35 3.76
N TYR A 37 0.20 -0.06 4.79
CA TYR A 37 -0.23 0.74 5.93
C TYR A 37 0.90 1.57 6.52
N GLN A 38 0.53 2.62 7.27
CA GLN A 38 1.44 3.43 8.05
C GLN A 38 0.99 3.50 9.52
N LYS A 39 1.96 3.70 10.42
CA LYS A 39 1.72 4.09 11.81
C LYS A 39 1.79 5.61 11.90
N LEU A 40 0.75 6.21 12.47
CA LEU A 40 0.72 7.63 12.79
C LEU A 40 1.54 7.90 14.07
N PRO A 41 2.01 9.14 14.29
CA PRO A 41 2.73 9.50 15.51
C PRO A 41 1.97 9.18 16.81
N GLY A 42 0.64 9.21 16.79
CA GLY A 42 -0.22 8.83 17.92
C GLY A 42 -0.52 7.32 18.04
N GLY A 43 0.19 6.46 17.30
CA GLY A 43 0.01 5.01 17.33
C GLY A 43 -1.14 4.46 16.47
N GLY A 44 -2.03 5.33 15.99
CA GLY A 44 -3.10 4.95 15.06
C GLY A 44 -2.56 4.40 13.74
N ILE A 45 -3.32 3.52 13.10
CA ILE A 45 -2.95 2.91 11.83
C ILE A 45 -3.83 3.46 10.70
N ARG A 46 -3.22 3.67 9.54
CA ARG A 46 -3.91 4.04 8.30
C ARG A 46 -3.43 3.16 7.16
N TYR A 47 -4.38 2.65 6.38
CA TYR A 47 -4.08 1.86 5.19
C TYR A 47 -4.06 2.76 3.95
N ILE A 48 -3.28 2.38 2.95
CA ILE A 48 -3.15 3.10 1.68
C ILE A 48 -4.07 2.39 0.68
N GLN A 49 -5.22 3.00 0.36
CA GLN A 49 -6.29 2.33 -0.40
C GLN A 49 -5.82 1.75 -1.75
N PRO A 50 -5.11 2.49 -2.62
CA PRO A 50 -4.76 1.95 -3.94
C PRO A 50 -3.88 0.71 -3.86
N VAL A 51 -3.00 0.63 -2.85
CA VAL A 51 -2.11 -0.52 -2.66
C VAL A 51 -2.89 -1.73 -2.14
N LEU A 52 -3.94 -1.52 -1.33
CA LEU A 52 -4.84 -2.59 -0.92
C LEU A 52 -5.68 -3.12 -2.08
N GLU A 53 -6.18 -2.23 -2.95
CA GLU A 53 -6.92 -2.62 -4.15
C GLU A 53 -6.03 -3.43 -5.11
N ASP A 54 -4.80 -2.96 -5.38
CA ASP A 54 -3.82 -3.71 -6.18
C ASP A 54 -3.49 -5.06 -5.55
N TRP A 55 -3.31 -5.13 -4.23
CA TRP A 55 -3.06 -6.37 -3.53
C TRP A 55 -4.22 -7.36 -3.70
N MET A 56 -5.47 -6.88 -3.59
CA MET A 56 -6.66 -7.71 -3.75
C MET A 56 -6.78 -8.27 -5.18
N VAL A 57 -6.50 -7.45 -6.19
CA VAL A 57 -6.51 -7.87 -7.60
C VAL A 57 -5.41 -8.91 -7.88
N ASN A 58 -4.25 -8.75 -7.25
CA ASN A 58 -3.07 -9.59 -7.48
C ASN A 58 -2.83 -10.64 -6.37
N LEU A 59 -3.86 -11.01 -5.61
CA LEU A 59 -3.73 -11.89 -4.43
C LEU A 59 -3.04 -13.23 -4.75
N HIS A 60 -3.26 -13.74 -5.97
CA HIS A 60 -2.69 -15.00 -6.47
C HIS A 60 -1.49 -14.81 -7.41
N ASP A 61 -1.04 -13.57 -7.63
CA ASP A 61 0.16 -13.25 -8.39
C ASP A 61 1.08 -12.31 -7.58
N PRO A 62 1.91 -12.89 -6.69
CA PRO A 62 2.85 -12.12 -5.88
C PRO A 62 3.84 -11.31 -6.71
N ALA A 63 4.16 -11.76 -7.93
CA ALA A 63 5.08 -11.05 -8.81
C ALA A 63 4.42 -9.80 -9.41
N ALA A 64 3.15 -9.88 -9.81
CA ALA A 64 2.38 -8.70 -10.22
C ALA A 64 2.21 -7.71 -9.07
N HIS A 65 1.88 -8.20 -7.88
CA HIS A 65 1.78 -7.35 -6.70
C HIS A 65 3.10 -6.64 -6.38
N GLN A 66 4.22 -7.35 -6.47
CA GLN A 66 5.55 -6.75 -6.26
C GLN A 66 5.85 -5.63 -7.27
N ARG A 67 5.49 -5.81 -8.55
CA ARG A 67 5.63 -4.76 -9.57
C ARG A 67 4.77 -3.54 -9.24
N ALA A 68 3.53 -3.74 -8.77
CA ALA A 68 2.64 -2.67 -8.35
C ALA A 68 3.22 -1.87 -7.16
N ILE A 69 3.84 -2.54 -6.18
CA ILE A 69 4.55 -1.88 -5.07
C ILE A 69 5.70 -1.00 -5.58
N GLU A 70 6.48 -1.48 -6.55
CA GLU A 70 7.58 -0.71 -7.13
C GLU A 70 7.07 0.52 -7.89
N GLU A 71 6.00 0.36 -8.67
CA GLU A 71 5.31 1.44 -9.38
C GLU A 71 4.77 2.48 -8.39
N PHE A 72 4.12 2.03 -7.31
CA PHE A 72 3.65 2.87 -6.21
C PHE A 72 4.77 3.73 -5.65
N ARG A 73 5.89 3.10 -5.26
CA ARG A 73 7.06 3.79 -4.69
C ARG A 73 7.67 4.78 -5.66
N LYS A 74 7.74 4.45 -6.96
CA LYS A 74 8.26 5.37 -7.99
C LYS A 74 7.41 6.62 -8.15
N ASN A 75 6.11 6.50 -7.92
CA ASN A 75 5.15 7.59 -8.07
C ASN A 75 4.97 8.44 -6.79
N LEU A 76 5.62 8.09 -5.67
CA LEU A 76 5.65 8.95 -4.49
C LEU A 76 6.39 10.25 -4.78
N LEU A 77 5.87 11.37 -4.27
CA LEU A 77 6.48 12.71 -4.44
C LEU A 77 7.90 12.79 -3.87
N SER A 78 8.21 11.96 -2.88
CA SER A 78 9.55 11.86 -2.29
C SER A 78 10.59 11.22 -3.22
N ASN A 79 10.16 10.57 -4.31
CA ASN A 79 11.06 10.03 -5.31
C ASN A 79 11.15 11.02 -6.49
N PRO A 80 12.16 11.89 -6.55
CA PRO A 80 12.30 12.84 -7.65
C PRO A 80 12.45 12.06 -8.95
N LYS A 81 11.48 12.22 -9.86
CA LYS A 81 11.61 11.71 -11.24
C LYS A 81 12.85 12.39 -11.83
N ARG A 82 13.95 11.65 -11.97
CA ARG A 82 15.15 12.13 -12.67
C ARG A 82 14.68 12.69 -14.01
N LYS A 83 14.72 14.02 -14.17
CA LYS A 83 14.54 14.65 -15.49
C LYS A 83 15.59 14.01 -16.38
N ARG A 84 15.19 13.24 -17.38
CA ARG A 84 16.10 12.80 -18.44
C ARG A 84 16.64 14.09 -19.06
N SER A 85 17.90 14.41 -18.77
CA SER A 85 18.63 15.43 -19.51
C SER A 85 18.67 14.95 -20.95
N HIS A 86 17.91 15.60 -21.83
CA HIS A 86 18.06 15.45 -23.26
C HIS A 86 19.42 16.09 -23.58
N SER A 87 20.47 15.27 -23.65
CA SER A 87 21.76 15.68 -24.18
C SER A 87 21.59 15.78 -25.69
N THR A 88 21.39 17.00 -26.16
CA THR A 88 21.49 17.39 -27.58
C THR A 88 22.91 17.27 -28.07
#